data_AF-A0A1C3NTT3-F1
#
_entry.id   AF-A0A1C3NTT3-F1
#
_cell.length_a   1.000
_cell.length_b   1.000
_cell.length_c   1.000
_cell.angle_alpha   90.00
_cell.angle_beta   90.00
_cell.angle_gamma   90.00
#
_symmetry.space_group_name_H-M   'P 1'
#
loop_
_entity.id
_entity.type
_entity.pdbx_description
1 polymer ?
#
loop_
_entity_poly.entity_id
_entity_poly.type
_entity_poly.pdbx_seq_one_letter_code
_entity_poly.pdbx_strand_id
1 'polypeptide(L)'
;MLSGIVRAPNRAALLWGGSAAIPLLHAATLWFVVQALHLPMGAGSVFAVYFAASAASALVPSPGCFGSLDAALTAAIVAAWQSATAAVAAVLGYRLITVWLPMAPSACVLAALVRRGHLWPWGLRRALREAAVDARLDTVRGPGPGLSLARDLAGTAGGRPTPTDIDPMRFTLLLPYP
;
A
#
# COMPACT_ATOMS: atom_id res chain seq x y z
N MET A 1 28.58 12.01 -1.43
CA MET A 1 27.53 11.67 -2.42
C MET A 1 26.19 12.41 -2.22
N LEU A 2 25.95 13.17 -1.13
CA LEU A 2 24.66 13.86 -0.90
C LEU A 2 24.59 15.32 -1.40
N SER A 3 25.72 15.94 -1.75
CA SER A 3 25.81 17.37 -2.12
C SER A 3 25.37 17.68 -3.57
N GLY A 4 25.14 16.66 -4.40
CA GLY A 4 24.66 16.82 -5.77
C GLY A 4 23.14 17.04 -5.87
N ILE A 5 22.37 16.58 -4.89
CA ILE A 5 20.90 16.68 -4.88
C ILE A 5 20.45 18.11 -4.51
N VAL A 6 21.21 18.80 -3.66
CA VAL A 6 20.96 20.19 -3.27
C VAL A 6 21.15 21.17 -4.45
N ARG A 7 21.81 20.76 -5.54
CA ARG A 7 22.22 21.65 -6.65
C ARG A 7 21.17 21.86 -7.75
N ALA A 8 19.99 21.22 -7.67
CA ALA A 8 18.91 21.45 -8.62
C ALA A 8 17.62 21.90 -7.89
N PRO A 9 17.61 23.12 -7.31
CA PRO A 9 16.45 23.64 -6.58
C PRO A 9 15.19 23.71 -7.47
N ASN A 10 15.36 23.85 -8.78
CA ASN A 10 14.29 23.78 -9.76
C ASN A 10 13.66 22.37 -9.86
N ARG A 11 14.46 21.30 -9.86
CA ARG A 11 13.98 19.91 -9.88
C ARG A 11 13.34 19.54 -8.56
N ALA A 12 13.91 19.98 -7.44
CA ALA A 12 13.28 19.83 -6.14
C ALA A 12 11.94 20.57 -6.10
N ALA A 13 11.86 21.81 -6.56
CA ALA A 13 10.61 22.58 -6.63
C ALA A 13 9.56 21.93 -7.56
N LEU A 14 9.97 21.35 -8.69
CA LEU A 14 9.09 20.59 -9.57
C LEU A 14 8.60 19.28 -8.94
N LEU A 15 9.44 18.60 -8.16
CA LEU A 15 9.08 17.39 -7.42
C LEU A 15 8.14 17.69 -6.25
N TRP A 16 8.44 18.73 -5.46
CA TRP A 16 7.59 19.20 -4.38
C TRP A 16 6.26 19.75 -4.92
N GLY A 17 6.31 20.54 -5.99
CA GLY A 17 5.13 21.08 -6.65
C GLY A 17 4.25 19.98 -7.24
N GLY A 18 4.84 19.01 -7.96
CA GLY A 18 4.12 17.85 -8.47
C GLY A 18 3.54 16.96 -7.37
N SER A 19 4.29 16.75 -6.29
CA SER A 19 3.83 15.96 -5.13
C SER A 19 2.72 16.66 -4.35
N ALA A 20 2.74 17.99 -4.24
CA ALA A 20 1.71 18.77 -3.56
C ALA A 20 0.47 18.98 -4.45
N ALA A 21 0.63 19.01 -5.78
CA ALA A 21 -0.48 19.16 -6.71
C ALA A 21 -1.51 18.03 -6.59
N ILE A 22 -1.05 16.80 -6.34
CA ILE A 22 -1.92 15.63 -6.19
C ILE A 22 -2.91 15.79 -5.02
N PRO A 23 -2.47 15.95 -3.75
CA PRO A 23 -3.39 16.11 -2.62
C PRO A 23 -4.24 17.38 -2.74
N LEU A 24 -3.73 18.45 -3.37
CA LEU A 24 -4.52 19.66 -3.65
C LEU A 24 -5.65 19.40 -4.65
N LEU A 25 -5.39 18.61 -5.70
CA LEU A 25 -6.42 18.22 -6.66
C LEU A 25 -7.51 17.35 -6.01
N HIS A 26 -7.11 16.46 -5.11
CA HIS A 26 -8.05 15.67 -4.31
C HIS A 26 -8.90 16.54 -3.37
N ALA A 27 -8.28 17.50 -2.66
CA ALA A 27 -8.99 18.45 -1.81
C ALA A 27 -9.95 19.34 -2.61
N ALA A 28 -9.53 19.82 -3.78
CA ALA A 28 -10.36 20.59 -4.70
C ALA A 28 -11.55 19.74 -5.23
N THR A 29 -11.33 18.47 -5.52
CA THR A 29 -12.42 17.55 -5.91
C THR A 29 -13.44 17.39 -4.79
N LEU A 30 -12.99 17.18 -3.55
CA LEU A 30 -13.86 17.11 -2.38
C LEU A 30 -14.63 18.42 -2.19
N TRP A 31 -13.97 19.57 -2.38
CA TRP A 31 -14.60 20.89 -2.35
C TRP A 31 -15.75 21.00 -3.37
N PHE A 32 -15.54 20.60 -4.62
CA PHE A 32 -16.60 20.62 -5.63
C PHE A 32 -17.77 19.69 -5.27
N VAL A 33 -17.50 18.53 -4.65
CA VAL A 33 -18.55 17.61 -4.19
C VAL A 33 -19.36 18.22 -3.04
N VAL A 34 -18.70 18.82 -2.06
CA VAL A 34 -19.35 19.53 -0.94
C VAL A 34 -20.24 20.66 -1.45
N GLN A 35 -19.76 21.44 -2.43
CA GLN A 35 -20.53 22.49 -3.08
C GLN A 35 -21.72 21.93 -3.87
N ALA A 36 -21.54 20.83 -4.60
CA ALA A 36 -22.63 20.17 -5.35
C ALA A 36 -23.73 19.64 -4.42
N LEU A 37 -23.35 19.19 -3.23
CA LEU A 37 -24.27 18.73 -2.18
C LEU A 37 -24.82 19.89 -1.32
N HIS A 38 -24.48 21.14 -1.63
CA HIS A 38 -24.94 22.35 -0.95
C HIS A 38 -24.66 22.36 0.57
N LEU A 39 -23.55 21.75 1.01
CA LEU A 39 -23.17 21.76 2.41
C LEU A 39 -22.59 23.13 2.82
N PRO A 40 -22.91 23.64 4.02
CA PRO A 40 -22.43 24.94 4.51
C PRO A 40 -20.98 24.84 5.05
N MET A 41 -20.05 24.31 4.24
CA MET A 41 -18.63 24.19 4.61
C MET A 41 -17.79 25.15 3.78
N GLY A 42 -16.94 25.94 4.43
CA GLY A 42 -16.08 26.92 3.76
C GLY A 42 -14.79 26.32 3.18
N ALA A 43 -14.19 27.02 2.20
CA ALA A 43 -12.84 26.90 1.67
C ALA A 43 -11.90 26.03 2.50
N GLY A 44 -11.42 26.66 3.57
CA GLY A 44 -10.39 26.13 4.43
C GLY A 44 -10.83 24.93 5.26
N SER A 45 -12.11 24.80 5.62
CA SER A 45 -12.54 23.67 6.46
C SER A 45 -12.49 22.36 5.70
N VAL A 46 -12.88 22.34 4.42
CA VAL A 46 -12.80 21.12 3.58
C VAL A 46 -11.36 20.71 3.32
N PHE A 47 -10.47 21.67 3.05
CA PHE A 47 -9.05 21.39 2.89
C PHE A 47 -8.43 20.85 4.18
N ALA A 48 -8.72 21.48 5.34
CA ALA A 48 -8.25 21.01 6.63
C ALA A 48 -8.76 19.60 6.95
N VAL A 49 -10.04 19.31 6.68
CA VAL A 49 -10.66 17.98 6.81
C VAL A 49 -9.93 16.95 5.94
N TYR A 50 -9.64 17.27 4.68
CA TYR A 50 -8.90 16.37 3.79
C TYR A 50 -7.47 16.09 4.29
N PHE A 51 -6.72 17.13 4.67
CA PHE A 51 -5.36 16.97 5.18
C PHE A 51 -5.33 16.20 6.50
N ALA A 52 -6.26 16.48 7.42
CA ALA A 52 -6.38 15.75 8.68
C ALA A 52 -6.73 14.27 8.46
N ALA A 53 -7.68 13.98 7.57
CA ALA A 53 -8.04 12.61 7.20
C ALA A 53 -6.88 11.88 6.52
N SER A 54 -6.15 12.56 5.63
CA SER A 54 -4.98 12.01 4.93
C SER A 54 -3.84 11.68 5.91
N ALA A 55 -3.53 12.61 6.83
CA ALA A 55 -2.53 12.39 7.88
C ALA A 55 -2.94 11.25 8.84
N ALA A 56 -4.22 11.20 9.23
CA ALA A 56 -4.75 10.12 10.05
C ALA A 56 -4.65 8.76 9.34
N SER A 57 -4.91 8.72 8.03
CA SER A 57 -4.80 7.49 7.24
C SER A 57 -3.38 6.95 7.13
N ALA A 58 -2.36 7.82 7.20
CA ALA A 58 -0.96 7.43 7.15
C ALA A 58 -0.48 6.76 8.45
N LEU A 59 -1.18 6.98 9.57
CA LEU A 59 -0.87 6.37 10.88
C LEU A 59 -1.42 4.95 11.02
N VAL A 60 -2.32 4.53 10.12
CA VAL A 60 -2.91 3.19 10.16
C VAL A 60 -2.11 2.29 9.23
N PRO A 61 -1.44 1.24 9.75
CA PRO A 61 -0.85 0.19 8.91
C PRO A 61 -1.98 -0.68 8.34
N SER A 62 -2.78 -0.12 7.43
CA SER A 62 -3.94 -0.81 6.87
C SER A 62 -3.54 -1.65 5.66
N PRO A 63 -3.81 -2.98 5.66
CA PRO A 63 -3.86 -3.77 4.44
C PRO A 63 -5.16 -3.43 3.70
N GLY A 64 -5.27 -2.24 3.12
CA GLY A 64 -6.56 -1.76 2.63
C GLY A 64 -6.51 -0.36 2.04
N CYS A 65 -5.99 -0.26 0.81
CA CYS A 65 -6.05 0.94 -0.04
C CYS A 65 -7.51 1.30 -0.46
N PHE A 66 -8.49 0.52 -0.01
CA PHE A 66 -9.92 0.78 -0.10
C PHE A 66 -10.48 0.74 1.33
N GLY A 67 -10.89 1.89 1.88
CA GLY A 67 -11.51 1.97 3.21
C GLY A 67 -10.82 2.89 4.21
N SER A 68 -9.49 2.96 4.27
CA SER A 68 -8.79 3.75 5.31
C SER A 68 -9.02 5.25 5.15
N LEU A 69 -8.80 5.77 3.94
CA LEU A 69 -9.05 7.18 3.62
C LEU A 69 -10.55 7.51 3.66
N ASP A 70 -11.42 6.57 3.25
CA ASP A 70 -12.87 6.78 3.24
C ASP A 70 -13.43 6.87 4.65
N ALA A 71 -12.99 5.98 5.54
CA ALA A 71 -13.34 5.99 6.95
C ALA A 71 -12.82 7.27 7.61
N ALA A 72 -11.57 7.66 7.32
CA ALA A 72 -10.98 8.90 7.85
C ALA A 72 -11.74 10.14 7.36
N LEU A 73 -12.09 10.22 6.07
CA LEU A 73 -12.87 11.34 5.51
C LEU A 73 -14.29 11.37 6.07
N THR A 74 -14.95 10.21 6.16
CA THR A 74 -16.30 10.12 6.75
C THR A 74 -16.27 10.60 8.20
N ALA A 75 -15.32 10.11 9.00
CA ALA A 75 -15.14 10.52 10.39
C ALA A 75 -14.84 12.02 10.51
N ALA A 76 -13.97 12.56 9.64
CA ALA A 76 -13.60 13.97 9.67
C ALA A 76 -14.75 14.90 9.25
N ILE A 77 -15.59 14.51 8.28
CA ILE A 77 -16.78 15.29 7.86
C ILE A 77 -17.86 15.24 8.96
N VAL A 78 -18.08 14.08 9.58
CA VAL A 78 -19.00 13.94 10.73
C VAL A 78 -18.50 14.77 11.91
N ALA A 79 -17.19 14.75 12.20
CA ALA A 79 -16.58 15.58 13.22
C ALA A 79 -16.68 17.08 12.94
N ALA A 80 -16.83 17.48 11.67
CA ALA A 80 -17.12 18.84 11.24
C ALA A 80 -18.62 19.20 11.30
N TRP A 81 -19.37 18.54 12.21
CA TRP A 81 -20.78 18.79 12.49
C TRP A 81 -21.75 18.48 11.35
N GLN A 82 -21.37 17.61 10.40
CA GLN A 82 -22.24 17.20 9.31
C GLN A 82 -22.90 15.84 9.57
N SER A 83 -24.07 15.61 8.95
CA SER A 83 -24.79 14.34 9.10
C SER A 83 -24.00 13.18 8.47
N ALA A 84 -24.13 11.98 9.05
CA ALA A 84 -23.48 10.77 8.53
C ALA A 84 -23.87 10.48 7.06
N THR A 85 -25.14 10.74 6.71
CA THR A 85 -25.63 10.61 5.33
C THR A 85 -24.90 11.55 4.38
N ALA A 86 -24.69 12.81 4.77
CA ALA A 86 -23.97 13.78 3.96
C ALA A 86 -22.48 13.43 3.82
N ALA A 87 -21.86 12.93 4.90
CA ALA A 87 -20.47 12.47 4.88
C ALA A 87 -20.27 11.29 3.91
N VAL A 88 -21.15 10.29 3.97
CA VAL A 88 -21.11 9.13 3.05
C VAL A 88 -21.36 9.57 1.61
N ALA A 89 -22.34 10.45 1.37
CA ALA A 89 -22.61 11.00 0.03
C ALA A 89 -21.39 11.75 -0.54
N ALA A 90 -20.71 12.55 0.29
CA ALA A 90 -19.51 13.28 -0.11
C ALA A 90 -18.35 12.33 -0.46
N VAL A 91 -18.14 11.28 0.33
CA VAL A 91 -17.12 10.25 0.06
C VAL A 91 -17.44 9.47 -1.21
N LEU A 92 -18.70 9.10 -1.44
CA LEU A 92 -19.13 8.43 -2.67
C LEU A 92 -18.96 9.33 -3.90
N GLY A 93 -19.33 10.61 -3.81
CA GLY A 93 -19.10 11.58 -4.89
C GLY A 93 -17.61 11.77 -5.18
N TYR A 94 -16.79 11.87 -4.13
CA TYR A 94 -15.34 11.92 -4.24
C TYR A 94 -14.77 10.66 -4.92
N ARG A 95 -15.24 9.46 -4.56
CA ARG A 95 -14.83 8.19 -5.17
C ARG A 95 -15.26 8.08 -6.64
N LEU A 96 -16.46 8.57 -6.98
CA LEU A 96 -16.92 8.60 -8.37
C LEU A 96 -15.96 9.43 -9.23
N ILE A 97 -15.54 10.59 -8.76
CA ILE A 97 -14.66 11.47 -9.53
C ILE A 97 -13.20 10.95 -9.53
N THR A 98 -12.68 10.47 -8.41
CA THR A 98 -11.26 10.11 -8.28
C THR A 98 -10.93 8.71 -8.76
N VAL A 99 -11.88 7.78 -8.74
CA VAL A 99 -11.66 6.39 -9.16
C VAL A 99 -12.27 6.13 -10.53
N TRP A 100 -13.51 6.53 -10.76
CA TRP A 100 -14.21 6.16 -12.00
C TRP A 100 -13.82 7.03 -13.19
N LEU A 101 -13.55 8.32 -12.97
CA LEU A 101 -13.10 9.23 -14.02
C LEU A 101 -11.74 8.85 -14.64
N PRO A 102 -10.72 8.38 -13.90
CA PRO A 102 -9.49 7.84 -14.51
C PRO A 102 -9.62 6.37 -14.93
N MET A 103 -10.44 5.54 -14.26
CA MET A 103 -10.65 4.15 -14.67
C MET A 103 -11.36 4.04 -16.03
N ALA A 104 -12.31 4.92 -16.34
CA ALA A 104 -12.98 4.92 -17.64
C ALA A 104 -12.00 5.10 -18.82
N PRO A 105 -11.16 6.13 -18.90
CA PRO A 105 -10.17 6.28 -19.96
C PRO A 105 -9.09 5.19 -19.91
N SER A 106 -8.62 4.77 -18.73
CA SER A 106 -7.63 3.68 -18.62
C SER A 106 -8.17 2.34 -19.13
N ALA A 107 -9.41 2.00 -18.79
CA ALA A 107 -10.09 0.81 -19.28
C ALA A 107 -10.44 0.95 -20.77
N CYS A 108 -10.80 2.15 -21.25
CA CYS A 108 -11.03 2.40 -22.66
C CYS A 108 -9.74 2.24 -23.49
N VAL A 109 -8.59 2.72 -22.99
CA VAL A 109 -7.28 2.53 -23.65
C VAL A 109 -6.88 1.06 -23.64
N LEU A 110 -7.00 0.38 -22.50
CA LEU A 110 -6.74 -1.06 -22.39
C LEU A 110 -7.68 -1.87 -23.31
N ALA A 111 -8.97 -1.56 -23.32
CA ALA A 111 -9.96 -2.18 -24.19
C ALA A 111 -9.67 -1.87 -25.66
N ALA A 112 -9.21 -0.67 -26.00
CA ALA A 112 -8.76 -0.33 -27.34
C ALA A 112 -7.50 -1.12 -27.74
N LEU A 113 -6.54 -1.33 -26.83
CA LEU A 113 -5.34 -2.15 -27.06
C LEU A 113 -5.68 -3.64 -27.25
N VAL A 114 -6.63 -4.16 -26.47
CA VAL A 114 -7.15 -5.53 -26.59
C VAL A 114 -7.95 -5.69 -27.89
N ARG A 115 -8.81 -4.73 -28.23
CA ARG A 115 -9.58 -4.71 -29.50
C ARG A 115 -8.69 -4.55 -30.73
N ARG A 116 -7.56 -3.84 -30.61
CA ARG A 116 -6.54 -3.69 -31.66
C ARG A 116 -5.57 -4.88 -31.74
N GLY A 117 -5.70 -5.87 -30.86
CA GLY A 117 -4.96 -7.13 -30.97
C GLY A 117 -3.45 -7.04 -30.74
N HIS A 118 -2.91 -5.97 -30.12
CA HIS A 118 -1.46 -5.89 -29.87
C HIS A 118 -1.00 -6.72 -28.67
N LEU A 119 -1.91 -7.03 -27.75
CA LEU A 119 -1.74 -8.09 -26.75
C LEU A 119 -2.22 -9.43 -27.35
N TRP A 120 -1.76 -9.72 -28.58
CA TRP A 120 -2.02 -10.98 -29.28
C TRP A 120 -1.46 -12.15 -28.44
N PRO A 121 -1.98 -13.38 -28.58
CA PRO A 121 -1.73 -14.50 -27.68
C PRO A 121 -0.27 -14.93 -27.46
N TRP A 122 0.69 -14.35 -28.16
CA TRP A 122 2.12 -14.58 -27.93
C TRP A 122 2.63 -13.97 -26.61
N GLY A 123 2.11 -12.82 -26.16
CA GLY A 123 2.54 -12.18 -24.91
C GLY A 123 1.95 -12.85 -23.67
N LEU A 124 0.63 -13.13 -23.73
CA LEU A 124 -0.09 -13.79 -22.64
C LEU A 124 0.37 -15.25 -22.44
N ARG A 125 0.58 -16.01 -23.52
CA ARG A 125 1.09 -17.37 -23.41
C ARG A 125 2.54 -17.42 -22.90
N ARG A 126 3.35 -16.39 -23.18
CA ARG A 126 4.71 -16.29 -22.65
C ARG A 126 4.70 -16.03 -21.14
N ALA A 127 3.89 -15.07 -20.69
CA ALA A 127 3.70 -14.78 -19.27
C ALA A 127 3.14 -15.98 -18.48
N LEU A 128 2.14 -16.69 -19.03
CA LEU A 128 1.58 -17.89 -18.40
C LEU A 128 2.59 -19.05 -18.38
N ARG A 129 3.41 -19.20 -19.43
CA ARG A 129 4.46 -20.22 -19.49
C ARG A 129 5.58 -19.94 -18.48
N GLU A 130 5.98 -18.68 -18.33
CA GLU A 130 7.00 -18.27 -17.37
C GLU A 130 6.51 -18.50 -15.93
N ALA A 131 5.29 -18.08 -15.60
CA ALA A 131 4.68 -18.35 -14.29
C ALA A 131 4.56 -19.85 -13.97
N ALA A 132 4.21 -20.67 -14.97
CA ALA A 132 4.15 -22.12 -14.80
C ALA A 132 5.54 -22.77 -14.64
N VAL A 133 6.57 -22.22 -15.30
CA VAL A 133 7.96 -22.66 -15.14
C VAL A 133 8.47 -22.33 -13.74
N ASP A 134 8.26 -21.10 -13.26
CA ASP A 134 8.72 -20.67 -11.93
C ASP A 134 8.06 -21.49 -10.81
N ALA A 135 6.74 -21.70 -10.88
CA ALA A 135 6.05 -22.58 -9.92
C ALA A 135 6.57 -24.03 -9.94
N ARG A 136 6.96 -24.53 -11.12
CA ARG A 136 7.57 -25.86 -11.26
C ARG A 136 9.01 -25.88 -10.72
N LEU A 137 9.75 -24.78 -10.89
CA LEU A 137 11.11 -24.63 -10.36
C LEU A 137 11.13 -24.54 -8.83
N ASP A 138 10.14 -23.88 -8.23
CA ASP A 138 9.97 -23.83 -6.78
C ASP A 138 9.61 -25.21 -6.20
N THR A 139 8.83 -26.00 -6.94
CA THR A 139 8.53 -27.38 -6.57
C THR A 139 9.78 -28.29 -6.62
N VAL A 140 10.66 -28.08 -7.61
CA VAL A 140 11.88 -28.88 -7.81
C VAL A 140 13.03 -28.45 -6.90
N ARG A 141 13.19 -27.14 -6.64
CA ARG A 141 14.23 -26.61 -5.73
C ARG A 141 13.93 -26.90 -4.26
N GLY A 142 12.70 -27.34 -3.95
CA GLY A 142 12.25 -27.49 -2.59
C GLY A 142 12.11 -26.12 -1.90
N PRO A 143 11.64 -26.10 -0.64
CA PRO A 143 11.50 -24.87 0.11
C PRO A 143 12.85 -24.13 0.13
N GLY A 144 12.86 -22.90 -0.38
CA GLY A 144 14.09 -22.10 -0.45
C GLY A 144 14.77 -21.98 0.91
N PRO A 145 16.07 -21.68 0.96
CA PRO A 145 16.88 -21.73 2.18
C PRO A 145 16.28 -20.98 3.39
N GLY A 146 15.47 -19.95 3.15
CA GLY A 146 14.74 -19.23 4.22
C GLY A 146 13.62 -20.02 4.90
N LEU A 147 12.93 -20.91 4.18
CA LEU A 147 11.89 -21.78 4.74
C LEU A 147 12.50 -22.95 5.52
N SER A 148 13.72 -23.37 5.16
CA SER A 148 14.51 -24.36 5.92
C SER A 148 14.98 -23.76 7.23
N LEU A 149 15.49 -22.52 7.20
CA LEU A 149 15.92 -21.79 8.40
C LEU A 149 14.75 -21.53 9.36
N ALA A 150 13.58 -21.14 8.84
CA ALA A 150 12.38 -20.96 9.65
C ALA A 150 11.87 -22.27 10.27
N ARG A 151 12.04 -23.40 9.57
CA ARG A 151 11.65 -24.73 10.06
C ARG A 151 12.65 -25.29 11.09
N ASP A 152 13.94 -25.00 10.93
CA ASP A 152 14.99 -25.35 11.90
C ASP A 152 14.90 -24.50 13.18
N LEU A 153 14.57 -23.21 13.06
CA LEU A 153 14.33 -22.34 14.22
C LEU A 153 13.03 -22.71 14.94
N ALA A 154 11.99 -23.12 14.21
CA ALA A 154 10.76 -23.65 14.81
C ALA A 154 10.95 -25.05 15.44
N GLY A 155 11.86 -25.86 14.90
CA GLY A 155 12.20 -27.19 15.43
C GLY A 155 13.08 -27.15 16.68
N THR A 156 13.95 -26.15 16.81
CA THR A 156 14.88 -26.00 17.95
C THR A 156 14.25 -25.35 19.19
N ALA A 157 13.14 -24.63 19.05
CA ALA A 157 12.43 -24.01 20.18
C ALA A 157 11.39 -24.93 20.89
N GLY A 158 11.19 -26.16 20.39
CA GLY A 158 10.17 -27.10 20.91
C GLY A 158 10.59 -27.96 22.11
N GLY A 159 11.87 -27.92 22.52
CA GLY A 159 12.38 -28.72 23.63
C GLY A 159 12.32 -27.99 24.97
N ARG A 160 11.29 -28.26 25.79
CA ARG A 160 11.28 -27.89 27.21
C ARG A 160 12.45 -28.63 27.89
N PRO A 161 13.45 -27.96 28.51
CA PRO A 161 14.59 -28.65 29.11
C PRO A 161 14.12 -29.50 30.30
N THR A 162 14.23 -30.83 30.18
CA THR A 162 13.94 -31.78 31.25
C THR A 162 15.16 -31.87 32.19
N PRO A 163 15.01 -31.71 33.53
CA PRO A 163 16.12 -31.58 34.49
C PRO A 163 17.04 -32.79 34.71
N THR A 164 17.01 -33.81 33.84
CA THR A 164 17.68 -35.09 34.08
C THR A 164 18.93 -35.32 33.23
N ASP A 165 19.31 -34.38 32.37
CA ASP A 165 20.49 -34.50 31.51
C ASP A 165 21.66 -33.61 31.99
N ILE A 166 21.83 -33.54 33.32
CA ILE A 166 23.06 -33.06 33.95
C ILE A 166 23.89 -34.30 34.26
N ASP A 167 24.78 -34.67 33.33
CA ASP A 167 25.83 -35.64 33.57
C ASP A 167 27.06 -34.89 34.13
N PRO A 168 27.32 -34.91 35.45
CA PRO A 168 28.36 -34.09 36.07
C PRO A 168 29.78 -34.50 35.65
N MET A 169 29.95 -35.57 34.88
CA MET A 169 31.26 -36.09 34.46
C MET A 169 31.64 -35.78 33.01
N ARG A 170 30.74 -35.20 32.21
CA ARG A 170 31.03 -34.83 30.80
C ARG A 170 31.67 -33.45 30.62
N PHE A 171 31.95 -32.72 31.70
CA PHE A 171 32.41 -31.33 31.65
C PHE A 171 33.95 -31.14 31.63
N THR A 172 34.76 -32.19 31.50
CA THR A 172 36.21 -32.05 31.75
C THR A 172 37.14 -32.66 30.70
N LEU A 173 36.66 -33.30 29.63
CA LEU A 173 37.55 -33.86 28.61
C LEU A 173 37.08 -33.56 27.19
N LEU A 174 37.98 -32.92 26.44
CA LEU A 174 38.00 -32.58 25.01
C LEU A 174 37.51 -31.17 24.64
N LEU A 175 38.33 -30.19 24.27
CA LEU A 175 39.78 -30.05 24.03
C LEU A 175 40.03 -28.52 23.75
N PRO A 176 41.27 -28.04 23.56
CA PRO A 176 41.76 -26.72 23.97
C PRO A 176 41.93 -25.73 22.82
N TYR A 177 41.92 -24.45 23.18
CA TYR A 177 42.37 -23.29 22.41
C TYR A 177 43.86 -23.41 22.06
N PRO A 178 44.24 -23.06 20.83
CA PRO A 178 45.14 -21.93 20.66
C PRO A 178 44.48 -20.73 19.96
#